data_AF-A0A7L5E603-F1
#
_entry.id   AF-A0A7L5E603-F1
#
_cell.length_a   1.000
_cell.length_b   1.000
_cell.length_c   1.000
_cell.angle_alpha   90.00
_cell.angle_beta   90.00
_cell.angle_gamma   90.00
#
_symmetry.space_group_name_H-M   'P 1'
#
loop_
_entity.id
_entity.type
_entity.pdbx_description
1 polymer ?
#
loop_
_entity_poly.entity_id
_entity_poly.type
_entity_poly.pdbx_seq_one_letter_code
_entity_poly.pdbx_strand_id
1 'polypeptide(L)'
;MPNHVHLLLYFDDNQVNLNTMIANGKRFMAYELIKRLQSNQHLEILAQLAQSCTVKEKAKSQLNKAFEPSFDAKPIYTYAFLQQKLDYIHHNPVSGKWNLCTSYTNYPHSSAAWYMDGKPHEQLMITDYRELGWADTWIT
;
A
#
# COMPACT_ATOMS: atom_id res chain seq x y z
N MET A 1 -0.36 0.35 -7.25
CA MET A 1 -0.93 0.67 -8.58
C MET A 1 -1.31 2.15 -8.59
N PRO A 2 -1.59 2.77 -9.75
CA PRO A 2 -1.86 4.21 -9.82
C PRO A 2 -3.00 4.72 -8.93
N ASN A 3 -3.99 3.88 -8.62
CA ASN A 3 -5.18 4.29 -7.85
C ASN A 3 -5.46 3.46 -6.58
N HIS A 4 -4.63 2.48 -6.24
CA HIS A 4 -4.75 1.70 -5.00
C HIS A 4 -3.42 1.04 -4.64
N VAL A 5 -3.33 0.62 -3.37
CA VAL A 5 -2.15 -0.04 -2.81
C VAL A 5 -2.54 -1.38 -2.20
N HIS A 6 -1.70 -2.39 -2.39
CA HIS A 6 -1.75 -3.64 -1.63
C HIS A 6 -0.49 -3.71 -0.77
N LEU A 7 -0.65 -4.10 0.49
CA LEU A 7 0.42 -4.17 1.48
C LEU A 7 0.35 -5.51 2.20
N LEU A 8 1.52 -6.08 2.49
CA LEU A 8 1.67 -7.08 3.55
C LEU A 8 2.16 -6.34 4.78
N LEU A 9 1.45 -6.48 5.89
CA LEU A 9 1.78 -5.82 7.14
C LEU A 9 2.05 -6.88 8.20
N TYR A 10 3.12 -6.66 8.95
CA TYR A 10 3.47 -7.45 10.11
C TYR A 10 3.49 -6.53 11.33
N PHE A 11 3.00 -7.04 12.45
CA PHE A 11 2.96 -6.32 13.72
C PHE A 11 3.60 -7.23 14.77
N ASP A 12 4.72 -6.78 15.36
CA ASP A 12 5.36 -7.48 16.48
C ASP A 12 4.49 -7.49 17.74
N ASP A 13 3.67 -6.45 17.90
CA ASP A 13 2.79 -6.28 19.05
C ASP A 13 1.36 -6.75 18.75
N ASN A 14 0.94 -7.79 19.48
CA ASN A 14 -0.40 -8.36 19.40
C ASN A 14 -1.52 -7.41 19.89
N GLN A 15 -1.18 -6.26 20.49
CA GLN A 15 -2.16 -5.25 20.91
C GLN A 15 -2.46 -4.20 19.82
N VAL A 16 -1.83 -4.29 18.64
CA VAL A 16 -2.06 -3.33 17.56
C VAL A 16 -3.51 -3.42 17.06
N ASN A 17 -4.24 -2.31 17.19
CA ASN A 17 -5.54 -2.16 16.55
C ASN A 17 -5.35 -1.81 15.06
N LEU A 18 -5.62 -2.78 14.17
CA LEU A 18 -5.48 -2.63 12.72
C LEU A 18 -6.26 -1.43 12.18
N ASN A 19 -7.50 -1.21 12.63
CA ASN A 19 -8.33 -0.11 12.15
C ASN A 19 -7.71 1.25 12.50
N THR A 20 -7.22 1.41 13.72
CA THR A 20 -6.53 2.63 14.16
C THR A 20 -5.24 2.84 13.36
N MET A 21 -4.45 1.79 13.16
CA MET A 21 -3.20 1.86 12.39
C MET A 21 -3.45 2.31 10.95
N ILE A 22 -4.39 1.66 10.25
CA ILE A 22 -4.72 2.01 8.86
C ILE A 22 -5.34 3.40 8.75
N ALA A 23 -6.22 3.78 9.69
CA ALA A 23 -6.81 5.12 9.71
C ALA A 23 -5.74 6.22 9.85
N ASN A 24 -4.79 6.02 10.77
CA ASN A 24 -3.68 6.95 10.98
C ASN A 24 -2.73 6.99 9.77
N GLY A 25 -2.40 5.83 9.20
CA GLY A 25 -1.56 5.73 7.99
C GLY A 25 -2.19 6.46 6.80
N LYS A 26 -3.48 6.22 6.52
CA LYS A 26 -4.23 6.94 5.48
C LYS A 26 -4.22 8.45 5.72
N ARG A 27 -4.43 8.88 6.97
CA ARG A 27 -4.43 10.31 7.33
C ARG A 27 -3.07 10.95 7.07
N PHE A 28 -1.98 10.32 7.50
CA PHE A 28 -0.63 10.82 7.28
C PHE A 28 -0.29 10.91 5.78
N MET A 29 -0.58 9.85 5.02
CA MET A 29 -0.39 9.84 3.57
C MET A 29 -1.24 10.90 2.87
N ALA A 30 -2.48 11.12 3.32
CA ALA A 30 -3.36 12.13 2.74
C ALA A 30 -2.78 13.54 2.91
N TYR A 31 -2.20 13.87 4.07
CA TYR A 31 -1.59 15.19 4.28
C TYR A 31 -0.45 15.45 3.31
N GLU A 32 0.46 14.49 3.15
CA GLU A 32 1.58 14.64 2.24
C GLU A 32 1.13 14.66 0.77
N LEU A 33 0.13 13.85 0.41
CA LEU A 33 -0.44 13.86 -0.95
C LEU A 33 -1.06 15.22 -1.28
N ILE A 34 -1.90 15.76 -0.40
CA ILE A 34 -2.55 17.07 -0.62
C ILE A 34 -1.49 18.17 -0.72
N LYS A 35 -0.48 18.16 0.15
CA LYS A 35 0.65 19.11 0.09
C LYS A 35 1.35 19.07 -1.26
N ARG A 36 1.65 17.87 -1.79
CA ARG A 36 2.28 17.71 -3.10
C ARG A 36 1.37 18.16 -4.25
N LEU A 37 0.06 17.87 -4.18
CA LEU A 37 -0.88 18.35 -5.20
C LEU A 37 -0.96 19.88 -5.21
N GLN A 38 -0.93 20.53 -4.04
CA GLN A 38 -0.90 21.98 -3.91
C GLN A 38 0.39 22.58 -4.46
N SER A 39 1.56 22.02 -4.08
CA SER A 39 2.86 22.54 -4.55
C SER A 39 3.03 22.40 -6.06
N ASN A 40 2.46 21.36 -6.66
CA ASN A 40 2.48 21.12 -8.10
C ASN A 40 1.28 21.72 -8.85
N GLN A 41 0.45 22.54 -8.18
CA GLN A 41 -0.69 23.24 -8.77
C GLN A 41 -1.70 22.32 -9.50
N HIS A 42 -1.92 21.12 -8.99
CA HIS A 42 -2.93 20.19 -9.51
C HIS A 42 -4.35 20.58 -9.03
N LEU A 43 -4.81 21.77 -9.41
CA LEU A 43 -6.03 22.40 -8.91
C LEU A 43 -7.30 21.57 -9.19
N GLU A 44 -7.37 20.92 -10.35
CA GLU A 44 -8.53 20.09 -10.72
C GLU A 44 -8.69 18.87 -9.79
N ILE A 45 -7.58 18.18 -9.50
CA ILE A 45 -7.58 17.02 -8.60
C ILE A 45 -7.95 17.50 -7.19
N LEU A 46 -7.37 18.60 -6.72
CA LEU A 46 -7.72 19.17 -5.41
C LEU A 46 -9.21 19.51 -5.29
N ALA A 47 -9.80 20.08 -6.35
CA ALA A 47 -11.22 20.38 -6.40
C ALA A 47 -12.08 19.12 -6.33
N GLN A 48 -11.72 18.07 -7.09
CA GLN A 48 -12.41 16.77 -7.03
C GLN A 48 -12.36 16.19 -5.62
N LEU A 49 -11.18 16.14 -5.00
CA LEU A 49 -11.02 15.59 -3.64
C LEU A 49 -11.80 16.40 -2.58
N ALA A 50 -11.95 17.71 -2.77
CA ALA A 50 -12.74 18.57 -1.89
C ALA A 50 -14.26 18.38 -2.07
N GLN A 51 -14.70 18.13 -3.31
CA GLN A 51 -16.09 17.85 -3.63
C GLN A 51 -16.53 16.47 -3.11
N SER A 52 -15.61 15.49 -3.04
CA SER A 52 -15.87 14.16 -2.46
C SER A 52 -16.11 14.15 -0.95
N CYS A 53 -15.88 15.25 -0.24
CA CYS A 53 -16.16 15.36 1.19
C CYS A 53 -17.65 15.63 1.44
N THR A 54 -18.26 14.81 2.30
CA THR A 54 -19.63 14.99 2.79
C THR A 54 -19.75 16.22 3.70
N VAL A 55 -20.98 16.70 3.90
CA VAL A 55 -21.27 17.82 4.83
C VAL A 55 -20.76 17.51 6.24
N LYS A 56 -20.93 16.26 6.71
CA LYS A 56 -20.47 15.82 8.04
C LYS A 56 -18.94 15.81 8.17
N GLU A 57 -18.23 15.40 7.13
CA GLU A 57 -16.76 15.42 7.10
C GLU A 57 -16.23 16.86 7.10
N LYS A 58 -16.83 17.75 6.29
CA LYS A 58 -16.48 19.18 6.26
C LYS A 58 -16.71 19.86 7.61
N ALA A 59 -17.80 19.53 8.31
CA ALA A 59 -18.05 20.01 9.67
C ALA A 59 -16.97 19.60 10.70
N LYS A 60 -16.22 18.54 10.41
CA LYS A 60 -15.06 18.08 11.19
C LYS A 60 -13.71 18.58 10.64
N SER A 61 -13.73 19.63 9.81
CA SER A 61 -12.54 20.19 9.18
C SER A 61 -11.80 19.26 8.22
N GLN A 62 -12.46 18.22 7.70
CA GLN A 62 -11.90 17.44 6.59
C GLN A 62 -12.19 18.16 5.27
N LEU A 63 -11.15 18.69 4.64
CA LEU A 63 -11.25 19.50 3.42
C LEU A 63 -11.06 18.71 2.13
N ASN A 64 -10.41 17.55 2.19
CA ASN A 64 -10.15 16.69 1.03
C ASN A 64 -10.29 15.22 1.40
N LYS A 65 -10.72 14.39 0.44
CA LYS A 65 -10.91 12.95 0.61
C LYS A 65 -10.01 12.15 -0.34
N ALA A 66 -8.78 11.92 0.10
CA ALA A 66 -7.77 11.19 -0.67
C ALA A 66 -7.96 9.66 -0.71
N PHE A 67 -8.65 9.10 0.28
CA PHE A 67 -8.85 7.66 0.40
C PHE A 67 -10.33 7.31 0.57
N GLU A 68 -10.70 6.14 0.07
CA GLU A 68 -11.98 5.52 0.40
C GLU A 68 -12.09 5.24 1.91
N PRO A 69 -13.30 5.32 2.50
CA PRO A 69 -13.49 5.14 3.94
C PRO A 69 -13.01 3.78 4.48
N SER A 70 -13.22 2.70 3.73
CA SER A 70 -12.91 1.33 4.14
C SER A 70 -11.58 0.83 3.57
N PHE A 71 -11.17 -0.34 4.03
CA PHE A 71 -10.06 -1.11 3.46
C PHE A 71 -10.40 -2.60 3.60
N ASP A 72 -9.85 -3.42 2.71
CA ASP A 72 -9.94 -4.86 2.81
C ASP A 72 -8.70 -5.41 3.50
N ALA A 73 -8.89 -6.24 4.52
CA ALA A 73 -7.82 -6.95 5.19
C ALA A 73 -8.17 -8.43 5.33
N LYS A 74 -7.18 -9.28 5.11
CA LYS A 74 -7.28 -10.73 5.32
C LYS A 74 -6.07 -11.18 6.13
N PRO A 75 -6.27 -11.85 7.28
CA PRO A 75 -5.16 -12.38 8.05
C PRO A 75 -4.47 -13.50 7.27
N ILE A 76 -3.16 -13.59 7.42
CA ILE A 76 -2.33 -14.60 6.79
C ILE A 76 -1.84 -15.55 7.89
N TYR A 77 -2.23 -16.82 7.80
CA TYR A 77 -1.91 -17.85 8.81
C TYR A 77 -1.01 -18.97 8.27
N THR A 78 -0.82 -19.05 6.95
CA THR A 78 -0.03 -20.13 6.33
C THR A 78 0.95 -19.57 5.32
N TYR A 79 2.12 -20.18 5.25
CA TYR A 79 3.17 -19.80 4.30
C TYR A 79 2.65 -19.84 2.85
N ALA A 80 1.90 -20.89 2.49
CA ALA A 80 1.28 -20.99 1.17
C ALA A 80 0.36 -19.79 0.85
N PHE A 81 -0.41 -19.30 1.82
CA PHE A 81 -1.26 -18.13 1.61
C PHE A 81 -0.45 -16.83 1.55
N LEU A 82 0.63 -16.71 2.33
CA LEU A 82 1.58 -15.60 2.24
C LEU A 82 2.17 -15.51 0.83
N GLN A 83 2.74 -16.61 0.32
CA GLN A 83 3.32 -16.68 -1.03
C GLN A 83 2.28 -16.31 -2.10
N GLN A 84 1.08 -16.89 -2.02
CA GLN A 84 0.01 -16.56 -2.96
C GLN A 84 -0.29 -15.05 -2.99
N LYS A 85 -0.29 -14.37 -1.84
CA LYS A 85 -0.55 -12.92 -1.77
C LYS A 85 0.64 -12.10 -2.23
N LEU A 86 1.86 -12.50 -1.87
CA LEU A 86 3.08 -11.84 -2.31
C LEU A 86 3.18 -11.88 -3.84
N ASP A 87 3.01 -13.06 -4.45
CA ASP A 87 3.02 -13.26 -5.89
C ASP A 87 1.96 -12.41 -6.60
N TYR A 88 0.73 -12.42 -6.08
CA TYR A 88 -0.35 -11.59 -6.60
C TYR A 88 0.00 -10.09 -6.57
N ILE A 89 0.57 -9.60 -5.46
CA ILE A 89 0.96 -8.20 -5.31
C ILE A 89 2.08 -7.84 -6.29
N HIS A 90 3.11 -8.68 -6.37
CA HIS A 90 4.26 -8.47 -7.23
C HIS A 90 3.87 -8.44 -8.70
N HIS A 91 3.01 -9.36 -9.16
CA HIS A 91 2.61 -9.47 -10.56
C HIS A 91 1.49 -8.50 -10.97
N ASN A 92 0.84 -7.81 -10.02
CA ASN A 92 -0.25 -6.87 -10.32
C ASN A 92 0.10 -5.79 -11.37
N PRO A 93 1.30 -5.17 -11.36
CA PRO A 93 1.67 -4.12 -12.32
C PRO A 93 1.69 -4.58 -13.78
N VAL A 94 1.81 -5.89 -14.05
CA VAL A 94 1.91 -6.49 -15.39
C VAL A 94 0.70 -7.37 -15.75
N SER A 95 -0.32 -7.41 -14.90
CA SER A 95 -1.44 -8.34 -15.04
C SER A 95 -2.80 -7.64 -15.15
N GLY A 96 -3.75 -8.32 -15.78
CA GLY A 96 -5.14 -7.87 -15.88
C GLY A 96 -5.26 -6.59 -16.71
N LYS A 97 -5.84 -5.53 -16.13
CA LYS A 97 -5.99 -4.23 -16.80
C LYS A 97 -4.72 -3.38 -16.79
N TRP A 98 -3.71 -3.78 -16.03
CA TRP A 98 -2.50 -3.03 -15.85
C TRP A 98 -1.42 -3.54 -16.80
N ASN A 99 -0.70 -2.60 -17.39
CA ASN A 99 0.47 -2.86 -18.23
C ASN A 99 1.51 -1.75 -17.92
N LEU A 100 1.87 -1.63 -16.65
CA LEU A 100 2.66 -0.51 -16.13
C LEU A 100 4.15 -0.67 -16.43
N CYS A 101 4.59 -1.88 -16.78
CA CYS A 101 5.97 -2.24 -17.09
C CYS A 101 6.01 -3.61 -17.80
N THR A 102 7.14 -3.95 -18.42
CA THR A 102 7.29 -5.23 -19.15
C THR A 102 7.57 -6.42 -18.23
N SER A 103 8.30 -6.21 -17.14
CA SER A 103 8.58 -7.21 -16.10
C SER A 103 8.08 -6.67 -14.78
N TYR A 104 7.49 -7.53 -13.94
CA TYR A 104 6.98 -7.14 -12.63
C TYR A 104 8.08 -6.64 -11.68
N THR A 105 9.33 -7.04 -11.90
CA THR A 105 10.50 -6.52 -11.16
C THR A 105 10.90 -5.11 -11.61
N ASN A 106 10.47 -4.64 -12.78
CA ASN A 106 10.75 -3.28 -13.27
C ASN A 106 9.83 -2.22 -12.68
N TYR A 107 8.79 -2.60 -11.94
CA TYR A 107 7.88 -1.61 -11.35
C TYR A 107 8.50 -1.01 -10.08
N PRO A 108 8.88 0.29 -10.08
CA PRO A 108 9.66 0.88 -9.00
C PRO A 108 8.89 0.99 -7.68
N HIS A 109 7.56 0.94 -7.73
CA HIS A 109 6.69 1.03 -6.54
C HIS A 109 6.26 -0.35 -6.03
N SER A 110 7.18 -1.32 -6.06
CA SER A 110 7.00 -2.69 -5.58
C SER A 110 8.29 -3.21 -4.94
N SER A 111 8.15 -4.17 -4.02
CA SER A 111 9.29 -4.91 -3.45
C SER A 111 9.78 -6.05 -4.34
N ALA A 112 9.16 -6.28 -5.50
CA ALA A 112 9.49 -7.41 -6.38
C ALA A 112 10.97 -7.48 -6.78
N ALA A 113 11.56 -6.36 -7.20
CA ALA A 113 12.98 -6.29 -7.58
C ALA A 113 13.92 -6.62 -6.42
N TRP A 114 13.52 -6.34 -5.18
CA TRP A 114 14.31 -6.70 -4.00
C TRP A 114 14.32 -8.21 -3.79
N TYR A 115 13.15 -8.86 -3.86
CA TYR A 115 13.03 -10.31 -3.67
C TYR A 115 13.64 -11.12 -4.82
N MET A 116 13.45 -10.69 -6.06
CA MET A 116 13.81 -11.47 -7.25
C MET A 116 15.20 -11.14 -7.79
N ASP A 117 15.55 -9.85 -7.81
CA ASP A 117 16.78 -9.36 -8.45
C ASP A 117 17.85 -8.95 -7.42
N GLY A 118 17.54 -9.04 -6.12
CA GLY A 118 18.42 -8.59 -5.03
C GLY A 118 18.66 -7.08 -5.04
N LYS A 119 17.81 -6.30 -5.72
CA LYS A 119 18.01 -4.87 -5.90
C LYS A 119 17.39 -4.09 -4.72
N PRO A 120 18.19 -3.37 -3.92
CA PRO A 120 17.68 -2.53 -2.84
C PRO A 120 16.78 -1.42 -3.37
N HIS A 121 15.73 -1.08 -2.60
CA HIS A 121 14.89 0.06 -2.92
C HIS A 121 15.59 1.36 -2.48
N GLU A 122 15.61 2.37 -3.35
CA GLU A 122 16.41 3.59 -3.16
C GLU A 122 16.01 4.41 -1.92
N GLN A 123 14.74 4.31 -1.51
CA GLN A 123 14.16 5.17 -0.47
C GLN A 123 13.67 4.41 0.77
N LEU A 124 13.68 3.07 0.74
CA LEU A 124 13.00 2.26 1.75
C LEU A 124 13.83 1.02 2.08
N MET A 125 13.94 0.72 3.36
CA MET A 125 14.39 -0.59 3.81
C MET A 125 13.23 -1.58 3.69
N ILE A 126 13.47 -2.71 3.06
CA ILE A 126 12.48 -3.79 2.93
C ILE A 126 12.74 -4.79 4.04
N THR A 127 11.70 -5.06 4.84
CA THR A 127 11.71 -6.17 5.80
C THR A 127 11.43 -7.47 5.05
N ASP A 128 12.33 -8.43 5.23
CA ASP A 128 12.16 -9.76 4.66
C ASP A 128 11.19 -10.58 5.50
N TYR A 129 10.15 -11.15 4.88
CA TYR A 129 9.23 -12.03 5.61
C TYR A 129 9.95 -13.27 6.18
N ARG A 130 11.06 -13.71 5.57
CA ARG A 130 11.84 -14.87 6.01
C ARG A 130 12.51 -14.63 7.36
N GLU A 131 12.90 -13.39 7.64
CA GLU A 131 13.45 -12.98 8.94
C GLU A 131 12.39 -13.00 10.05
N LEU A 132 11.11 -13.00 9.68
CA LEU A 132 9.96 -13.05 10.58
C LEU A 132 9.47 -14.48 10.85
N GLY A 133 10.27 -15.50 10.50
CA GLY A 133 9.96 -16.91 10.71
C GLY A 133 9.03 -17.52 9.65
N TRP A 134 8.71 -16.79 8.59
CA TRP A 134 7.95 -17.32 7.45
C TRP A 134 8.91 -17.94 6.44
N ALA A 135 9.26 -19.20 6.65
CA ALA A 135 10.03 -20.00 5.69
C ALA A 135 9.22 -21.24 5.29
N ASP A 136 9.58 -21.84 4.16
CA ASP A 136 9.04 -23.15 3.80
C ASP A 136 9.58 -24.21 4.78
N THR A 137 8.76 -24.57 5.76
CA THR A 137 9.11 -25.56 6.80
C THR A 137 8.96 -27.00 6.32
N TRP A 138 8.57 -27.23 5.05
CA TRP A 138 8.35 -28.57 4.48
C TRP A 138 9.50 -29.07 3.61
N ILE A 139 10.63 -28.36 3.58
CA ILE A 139 11.88 -28.83 2.97
C ILE A 139 12.87 -29.16 4.09
N THR A 140 12.58 -30.24 4.83
CA THR A 140 13.56 -31.03 5.59
C THR A 140 13.23 -32.50 5.41
#